data_AF-A0A9C6DQS1-F1
#
_entry.id   AF-A0A9C6DQS1-F1
#
_cell.length_a   1.000
_cell.length_b   1.000
_cell.length_c   1.000
_cell.angle_alpha   90.00
_cell.angle_beta   90.00
_cell.angle_gamma   90.00
#
_symmetry.space_group_name_H-M   'P 1'
#
loop_
_entity.id
_entity.type
_entity.pdbx_description
1 polymer ?
#
loop_
_entity_poly.entity_id
_entity_poly.type
_entity_poly.pdbx_seq_one_letter_code
_entity_poly.pdbx_strand_id
1 'polypeptide(L)'
;MAEHKDEKAVAASDANDVTSNEGVEEPPLFPGKRPNYGTNNTLELLEKIPSKVVETKLDDVLKAVKDVDNLCDYTRCKAKTNLIGHTCEYCQGRYCFKHGLPEVHGCGEAAKNGERKRFLHPKPAKTIKQEEELAKAKKKLNAKLKDMQVARMQKTPGAKSDVASKTSKKKPNKTRFVYVFVTIFS
;
A
#
# COMPACT_ATOMS: atom_id res chain seq x y z
N MET A 1 5.57 23.42 -55.67
CA MET A 1 6.66 22.42 -55.66
C MET A 1 7.82 22.98 -54.85
N ALA A 2 8.05 22.45 -53.65
CA ALA A 2 9.28 22.61 -52.84
C ALA A 2 9.24 21.57 -51.70
N GLU A 3 9.42 20.33 -52.12
CA GLU A 3 10.22 19.21 -51.57
C GLU A 3 10.54 19.12 -50.06
N HIS A 4 10.18 17.92 -49.55
CA HIS A 4 10.55 17.17 -48.34
C HIS A 4 11.87 17.50 -47.63
N LYS A 5 11.85 17.45 -46.28
CA LYS A 5 12.90 16.80 -45.47
C LYS A 5 12.29 16.02 -44.30
N ASP A 6 12.78 14.79 -44.19
CA ASP A 6 12.27 13.68 -43.38
C ASP A 6 12.71 13.72 -41.91
N GLU A 7 11.89 13.07 -41.07
CA GLU A 7 12.23 12.62 -39.74
C GLU A 7 13.19 11.41 -39.80
N LYS A 8 14.18 11.34 -38.90
CA LYS A 8 14.66 10.04 -38.39
C LYS A 8 15.22 10.15 -36.97
N ALA A 9 14.82 9.18 -36.17
CA ALA A 9 15.04 9.04 -34.75
C ALA A 9 16.16 8.04 -34.37
N VAL A 10 16.41 7.99 -33.05
CA VAL A 10 16.91 6.89 -32.20
C VAL A 10 18.43 6.62 -32.14
N ALA A 11 18.99 6.73 -30.93
CA ALA A 11 19.75 5.66 -30.27
C ALA A 11 20.01 5.99 -28.79
N ALA A 12 19.48 5.15 -27.90
CA ALA A 12 19.93 4.99 -26.52
C ALA A 12 20.93 3.83 -26.44
N SER A 13 21.89 3.91 -25.51
CA SER A 13 22.54 2.72 -24.96
C SER A 13 23.18 3.03 -23.60
N ASP A 14 22.62 2.43 -22.56
CA ASP A 14 23.21 2.21 -21.24
C ASP A 14 24.51 1.37 -21.34
N ALA A 15 25.48 1.62 -20.46
CA ALA A 15 26.22 0.59 -19.71
C ALA A 15 27.25 1.22 -18.76
N ASN A 16 27.16 0.83 -17.49
CA ASN A 16 28.22 0.98 -16.50
C ASN A 16 29.45 0.15 -16.89
N ASP A 17 30.65 0.70 -16.70
CA ASP A 17 31.85 -0.11 -16.50
C ASP A 17 32.61 0.40 -15.26
N VAL A 18 32.70 -0.48 -14.28
CA VAL A 18 33.59 -0.38 -13.12
C VAL A 18 34.84 -1.14 -13.50
N THR A 19 35.94 -0.42 -13.68
CA THR A 19 37.28 -1.02 -13.73
C THR A 19 38.13 -0.45 -12.61
N SER A 20 38.43 -1.35 -11.69
CA SER A 20 39.41 -1.24 -10.61
C SER A 20 40.81 -1.00 -11.17
N ASN A 21 41.57 -0.11 -10.54
CA ASN A 21 43.03 -0.22 -10.58
C ASN A 21 43.62 0.25 -9.24
N GLU A 22 44.17 -0.70 -8.50
CA GLU A 22 44.98 -0.46 -7.32
C GLU A 22 46.42 -0.14 -7.75
N GLY A 23 47.05 0.81 -7.05
CA GLY A 23 48.50 0.89 -6.98
C GLY A 23 49.17 1.99 -7.81
N VAL A 24 48.99 3.25 -7.42
CA VAL A 24 50.04 4.26 -7.58
C VAL A 24 50.25 4.90 -6.21
N GLU A 25 51.39 4.61 -5.58
CA GLU A 25 51.80 5.28 -4.34
C GLU A 25 52.12 6.75 -4.66
N GLU A 26 51.21 7.65 -4.29
CA GLU A 26 51.44 9.09 -4.35
C GLU A 26 52.24 9.58 -3.12
N PRO A 27 53.28 10.41 -3.33
CA PRO A 27 54.13 10.93 -2.25
C PRO A 27 53.38 11.86 -1.29
N PRO A 28 53.78 11.93 0.00
CA PRO A 28 53.01 12.60 1.04
C PRO A 28 52.94 14.11 0.81
N LEU A 29 51.74 14.59 0.46
CA LEU A 29 51.54 15.93 -0.08
C LEU A 29 51.70 17.08 0.93
N PHE A 30 51.86 16.82 2.25
CA PHE A 30 51.97 17.90 3.24
C PHE A 30 52.86 17.56 4.44
N PRO A 31 54.00 18.24 4.64
CA PRO A 31 54.73 18.21 5.89
C PRO A 31 54.06 19.15 6.91
N GLY A 32 53.27 18.58 7.83
CA GLY A 32 52.69 19.33 8.95
C GLY A 32 51.97 18.44 9.95
N LYS A 33 52.09 18.76 11.25
CA LYS A 33 51.30 18.07 12.29
C LYS A 33 49.83 18.41 12.07
N ARG A 34 49.00 17.38 11.90
CA ARG A 34 47.55 17.51 11.70
C ARG A 34 46.95 18.24 12.91
N PRO A 35 46.20 19.33 12.72
CA PRO A 35 45.51 19.98 13.83
C PRO A 35 44.55 18.99 14.50
N ASN A 36 44.63 18.89 15.83
CA ASN A 36 43.75 18.03 16.61
C ASN A 36 42.34 18.65 16.60
N TYR A 37 41.44 18.06 15.81
CA TYR A 37 40.02 18.38 15.90
C TYR A 37 39.45 17.61 17.08
N GLY A 38 39.07 18.35 18.13
CA GLY A 38 38.58 17.81 19.39
C GLY A 38 37.49 16.75 19.23
N THR A 39 37.44 15.88 20.24
CA THR A 39 36.55 14.72 20.42
C THR A 39 35.16 14.84 19.78
N ASN A 40 34.77 13.77 19.07
CA ASN A 40 33.52 13.58 18.32
C ASN A 40 32.24 13.55 19.20
N ASN A 41 31.91 14.65 19.87
CA ASN A 41 30.55 14.85 20.37
C ASN A 41 29.76 15.65 19.33
N THR A 42 29.43 14.99 18.23
CA THR A 42 28.64 15.52 17.11
C THR A 42 27.21 15.95 17.49
N LEU A 43 26.80 15.74 18.75
CA LEU A 43 25.48 16.11 19.26
C LEU A 43 25.38 17.58 19.71
N GLU A 44 26.49 18.24 20.06
CA GLU A 44 26.48 19.67 20.40
C GLU A 44 26.58 20.59 19.17
N LEU A 45 27.11 20.07 18.05
CA LEU A 45 27.26 20.80 16.78
C LEU A 45 25.97 20.81 15.94
N LEU A 46 24.98 19.96 16.26
CA LEU A 46 23.63 20.15 15.76
C LEU A 46 22.94 21.13 16.71
N GLU A 47 23.06 22.42 16.41
CA GLU A 47 22.21 23.43 17.02
C GLU A 47 20.76 22.93 16.97
N LYS A 48 20.18 22.74 18.14
CA LYS A 48 18.80 22.26 18.27
C LYS A 48 17.91 23.31 17.63
N ILE A 49 17.40 23.00 16.44
CA ILE A 49 16.54 23.88 15.64
C ILE A 49 15.52 24.53 16.59
N PRO A 50 15.45 25.87 16.66
CA PRO A 50 14.61 26.54 17.63
C PRO A 50 13.15 26.10 17.42
N SER A 51 12.56 25.47 18.44
CA SER A 51 11.21 24.89 18.39
C SER A 51 10.15 25.87 17.89
N LYS A 52 10.31 27.16 18.21
CA LYS A 52 9.39 28.24 17.82
C LYS A 52 9.35 28.51 16.30
N VAL A 53 10.46 28.31 15.58
CA VAL A 53 10.50 28.52 14.12
C VAL A 53 9.90 27.33 13.39
N VAL A 54 10.00 26.14 13.98
CA VAL A 54 9.34 24.94 13.48
C VAL A 54 7.83 25.09 13.66
N GLU A 55 7.35 25.38 14.88
CA GLU A 55 5.92 25.52 15.18
C GLU A 55 5.21 26.55 14.29
N THR A 56 5.84 27.69 13.99
CA THR A 56 5.23 28.75 13.18
C THR A 56 5.20 28.46 11.68
N LYS A 57 6.13 27.67 11.15
CA LYS A 57 6.21 27.37 9.70
C LYS A 57 5.54 26.05 9.31
N LEU A 58 5.29 25.16 10.28
CA LEU A 58 4.59 23.90 10.02
C LEU A 58 3.19 24.13 9.44
N ASP A 59 2.45 25.09 9.98
CA ASP A 59 1.09 25.40 9.50
C ASP A 59 1.07 25.86 8.05
N ASP A 60 2.07 26.62 7.62
CA ASP A 60 2.15 27.12 6.24
C ASP A 60 2.53 26.00 5.26
N VAL A 61 3.43 25.10 5.66
CA VAL A 61 3.73 23.88 4.89
C VAL A 61 2.49 22.99 4.78
N LEU A 62 1.75 22.80 5.89
CA LEU A 62 0.52 22.00 5.88
C LEU A 62 -0.58 22.61 5.00
N LYS A 63 -0.69 23.94 4.94
CA LYS A 63 -1.60 24.63 4.00
C LYS A 63 -1.16 24.40 2.56
N ALA A 64 0.12 24.58 2.26
CA ALA A 64 0.66 24.40 0.91
C ALA A 64 0.47 22.96 0.39
N VAL A 65 0.71 21.95 1.24
CA VAL A 65 0.47 20.54 0.87
C VAL A 65 -1.00 20.29 0.57
N LYS A 66 -1.91 20.78 1.44
CA LYS A 66 -3.35 20.68 1.19
C LYS A 66 -3.73 21.34 -0.13
N ASP A 67 -3.19 22.51 -0.43
CA ASP A 67 -3.49 23.22 -1.67
C ASP A 67 -3.03 22.44 -2.91
N VAL A 68 -1.89 21.74 -2.85
CA VAL A 68 -1.42 20.86 -3.92
C VAL A 68 -2.31 19.62 -4.05
N ASP A 69 -2.68 18.97 -2.94
CA ASP A 69 -3.56 17.78 -2.92
C ASP A 69 -4.97 18.07 -3.47
N ASN A 70 -5.39 19.33 -3.39
CA ASN A 70 -6.69 19.81 -3.82
C ASN A 70 -6.72 20.26 -5.29
N LEU A 71 -5.63 20.09 -6.03
CA LEU A 71 -5.55 20.35 -7.46
C LEU A 71 -5.61 19.05 -8.26
N CYS A 72 -5.74 19.19 -9.57
CA CYS A 72 -5.68 18.06 -10.48
C CYS A 72 -4.21 17.76 -10.81
N ASP A 73 -3.78 16.51 -10.70
CA ASP A 73 -2.39 16.08 -10.98
C ASP A 73 -2.03 16.06 -12.48
N TYR A 74 -2.90 16.60 -13.35
CA TYR A 74 -2.63 16.66 -14.78
C TYR A 74 -1.83 17.91 -15.11
N THR A 75 -0.70 17.78 -15.82
CA THR A 75 0.31 18.84 -16.04
C THR A 75 -0.25 20.16 -16.58
N ARG A 76 -1.32 20.10 -17.37
CA ARG A 76 -1.96 21.29 -17.98
C ARG A 76 -3.23 21.75 -17.25
N CYS A 77 -3.67 21.05 -16.21
CA CYS A 77 -4.91 21.35 -15.51
C CYS A 77 -4.63 21.96 -14.13
N LYS A 78 -5.32 23.06 -13.83
CA LYS A 78 -5.31 23.70 -12.50
C LYS A 78 -6.70 23.69 -11.86
N ALA A 79 -7.55 22.74 -12.26
CA ALA A 79 -8.90 22.62 -11.70
C ALA A 79 -8.82 22.10 -10.26
N LYS A 80 -9.62 22.67 -9.37
CA LYS A 80 -9.71 22.25 -7.96
C LYS A 80 -10.53 20.97 -7.86
N THR A 81 -10.01 19.97 -7.16
CA THR A 81 -10.61 18.65 -6.90
C THR A 81 -11.19 18.53 -5.49
N ASN A 82 -11.22 19.64 -4.73
CA ASN A 82 -11.73 19.76 -3.36
C ASN A 82 -13.08 19.07 -3.09
N LEU A 83 -14.08 19.41 -3.90
CA LEU A 83 -15.45 18.93 -3.69
C LEU A 83 -15.67 17.60 -4.38
N ILE A 84 -15.16 17.48 -5.60
CA ILE A 84 -15.36 16.30 -6.41
C ILE A 84 -14.13 16.04 -7.24
N GLY A 85 -13.56 14.85 -7.03
CA GLY A 85 -12.37 14.37 -7.71
C GLY A 85 -12.42 12.85 -7.80
N HIS A 86 -11.75 12.32 -8.82
CA HIS A 86 -11.55 10.89 -8.99
C HIS A 86 -10.11 10.54 -8.67
N THR A 87 -9.91 9.53 -7.83
CA THR A 87 -8.60 8.96 -7.56
C THR A 87 -8.37 7.78 -8.50
N CYS A 88 -7.25 7.77 -9.22
CA CYS A 88 -6.92 6.66 -10.12
C CYS A 88 -6.40 5.45 -9.31
N GLU A 89 -6.88 4.24 -9.61
CA GLU A 89 -6.44 3.01 -8.93
C GLU A 89 -4.98 2.62 -9.24
N TYR A 90 -4.43 3.11 -10.36
CA TYR A 90 -3.10 2.72 -10.85
C TYR A 90 -1.99 3.66 -10.36
N CYS A 91 -2.15 4.98 -10.55
CA CYS A 91 -1.17 5.97 -10.11
C CYS A 91 -1.50 6.63 -8.77
N GLN A 92 -2.69 6.38 -8.20
CA GLN A 92 -3.17 6.96 -6.93
C GLN A 92 -3.26 8.50 -6.90
N GLY A 93 -3.11 9.16 -8.06
CA GLY A 93 -3.30 10.60 -8.22
C GLY A 93 -4.77 11.02 -8.19
N ARG A 94 -5.02 12.28 -7.80
CA ARG A 94 -6.34 12.93 -7.79
C ARG A 94 -6.53 13.77 -9.04
N TYR A 95 -7.63 13.52 -9.74
CA TYR A 95 -7.96 14.20 -11.00
C TYR A 95 -9.36 14.80 -10.96
N CYS A 96 -9.56 15.85 -11.76
CA CYS A 96 -10.89 16.39 -12.03
C CYS A 96 -11.67 15.48 -13.00
N PHE A 97 -12.98 15.65 -13.12
CA PHE A 97 -13.83 14.86 -14.01
C PHE A 97 -13.37 14.79 -15.48
N LYS A 98 -12.70 15.85 -15.97
CA LYS A 98 -12.19 15.89 -17.35
C LYS A 98 -10.96 15.00 -17.56
N HIS A 99 -10.17 14.77 -16.52
CA HIS A 99 -8.90 14.02 -16.59
C HIS A 99 -8.91 12.73 -15.74
N GLY A 100 -10.05 12.39 -15.14
CA GLY A 100 -10.19 11.21 -14.28
C GLY A 100 -10.12 9.87 -15.01
N LEU A 101 -10.22 9.88 -16.35
CA LEU A 101 -10.12 8.66 -17.14
C LEU A 101 -8.65 8.22 -17.29
N PRO A 102 -8.32 6.94 -17.07
CA PRO A 102 -6.95 6.43 -17.15
C PRO A 102 -6.27 6.70 -18.49
N GLU A 103 -7.02 6.72 -19.59
CA GLU A 103 -6.50 7.03 -20.93
C GLU A 103 -5.91 8.44 -21.05
N VAL A 104 -6.43 9.41 -20.29
CA VAL A 104 -6.07 10.83 -20.44
C VAL A 104 -4.77 11.16 -19.72
N HIS A 105 -4.49 10.51 -18.58
CA HIS A 105 -3.28 10.73 -17.79
C HIS A 105 -2.25 9.60 -17.93
N GLY A 106 -2.40 8.71 -18.92
CA GLY A 106 -1.40 7.69 -19.28
C GLY A 106 -1.47 6.37 -18.51
N CYS A 107 -2.46 6.19 -17.63
CA CYS A 107 -2.71 4.91 -16.93
C CYS A 107 -3.58 3.93 -17.75
N GLY A 108 -3.97 4.29 -18.97
CA GLY A 108 -4.85 3.49 -19.83
C GLY A 108 -4.32 2.08 -20.12
N GLU A 109 -3.02 1.94 -20.35
CA GLU A 109 -2.40 0.62 -20.60
C GLU A 109 -2.50 -0.31 -19.38
N ALA A 110 -2.29 0.22 -18.18
CA ALA A 110 -2.44 -0.54 -16.93
C ALA A 110 -3.90 -0.98 -16.73
N ALA A 111 -4.85 -0.08 -17.01
CA ALA A 111 -6.27 -0.37 -16.96
C ALA A 111 -6.68 -1.48 -17.93
N LYS A 112 -6.32 -1.32 -19.20
CA LYS A 112 -6.56 -2.29 -20.27
C LYS A 112 -5.97 -3.66 -19.96
N ASN A 113 -4.74 -3.70 -19.43
CA ASN A 113 -4.10 -4.96 -19.06
C ASN A 113 -4.78 -5.61 -17.85
N GLY A 114 -5.20 -4.82 -16.86
CA GLY A 114 -5.96 -5.30 -15.71
C GLY A 114 -7.30 -5.93 -16.11
N GLU A 115 -8.06 -5.23 -16.95
CA GLU A 115 -9.34 -5.72 -17.48
C GLU A 115 -9.15 -6.95 -18.37
N ARG A 116 -8.16 -6.93 -19.27
CA ARG A 116 -7.84 -8.08 -20.12
C ARG A 116 -7.50 -9.32 -19.30
N LYS A 117 -6.71 -9.19 -18.24
CA LYS A 117 -6.40 -10.33 -17.35
C LYS A 117 -7.66 -10.87 -16.68
N ARG A 118 -8.55 -9.99 -16.19
CA ARG A 118 -9.83 -10.38 -15.59
C ARG A 118 -10.76 -11.07 -16.58
N PHE A 119 -10.74 -10.62 -17.84
CA PHE A 119 -11.56 -11.18 -18.91
C PHE A 119 -11.03 -12.53 -19.41
N LEU A 120 -9.72 -12.64 -19.67
CA LEU A 120 -9.08 -13.87 -20.15
C LEU A 120 -9.01 -14.97 -19.08
N HIS A 121 -8.84 -14.56 -17.82
CA HIS A 121 -8.80 -15.47 -16.68
C HIS A 121 -9.92 -15.13 -15.71
N PRO A 122 -11.18 -15.45 -16.06
CA PRO A 122 -12.27 -15.33 -15.10
C PRO A 122 -11.97 -16.26 -13.93
N LYS A 123 -12.09 -15.74 -12.71
CA LYS A 123 -11.92 -16.55 -11.51
C LYS A 123 -12.90 -17.72 -11.56
N PRO A 124 -12.45 -18.98 -11.46
CA PRO A 124 -13.37 -20.12 -11.50
C PRO A 124 -14.35 -20.04 -10.32
N ALA A 125 -15.62 -20.38 -10.52
CA ALA A 125 -16.66 -20.24 -9.49
C ALA A 125 -16.32 -20.93 -8.15
N LYS A 126 -15.49 -21.98 -8.19
CA LYS A 126 -14.97 -22.67 -7.01
C LYS A 126 -14.05 -21.78 -6.15
N THR A 127 -13.15 -21.01 -6.77
CA THR A 127 -12.25 -20.13 -6.03
C THR A 127 -13.00 -18.94 -5.43
N ILE A 128 -14.03 -18.43 -6.10
CA ILE A 128 -14.89 -17.36 -5.56
C ILE A 128 -15.58 -17.82 -4.28
N LYS A 129 -16.20 -19.01 -4.28
CA LYS A 129 -16.83 -19.58 -3.08
C LYS A 129 -15.83 -19.80 -1.95
N GLN A 130 -14.64 -20.32 -2.27
CA GLN A 130 -13.58 -20.52 -1.29
C GLN A 130 -13.08 -19.20 -0.69
N GLU A 131 -12.88 -18.16 -1.51
CA GLU A 131 -12.50 -16.81 -1.05
C GLU A 131 -13.56 -16.25 -0.08
N GLU A 132 -14.85 -16.41 -0.39
CA GLU A 132 -15.95 -15.99 0.50
C GLU A 132 -15.99 -16.76 1.82
N GLU A 133 -15.81 -18.08 1.78
CA GLU A 133 -15.76 -18.92 2.98
C GLU A 133 -14.57 -18.56 3.87
N LEU A 134 -13.39 -18.35 3.27
CA LEU A 134 -12.21 -17.89 3.98
C LEU A 134 -12.43 -16.49 4.58
N ALA A 135 -13.08 -15.57 3.86
CA ALA A 135 -13.42 -14.25 4.39
C ALA A 135 -14.38 -14.34 5.58
N LYS A 136 -15.41 -15.21 5.51
CA LYS A 136 -16.34 -15.47 6.63
C LYS A 136 -15.62 -16.11 7.81
N ALA A 137 -14.72 -17.06 7.58
CA ALA A 137 -13.92 -17.70 8.62
C ALA A 137 -12.99 -16.69 9.33
N LYS A 138 -12.29 -15.84 8.56
CA LYS A 138 -11.43 -14.76 9.08
C LYS A 138 -12.22 -13.77 9.95
N LYS A 139 -13.43 -13.35 9.53
CA LYS A 139 -14.30 -12.48 10.33
C LYS A 139 -14.70 -13.12 11.66
N LYS A 140 -15.11 -14.39 11.66
CA LYS A 140 -15.46 -15.14 12.88
C LYS A 140 -14.28 -15.30 13.82
N LEU A 141 -13.10 -15.57 13.29
CA LEU A 141 -11.87 -15.66 14.07
C LEU A 141 -11.56 -14.32 14.75
N ASN A 142 -11.59 -13.22 14.00
CA ASN A 142 -11.32 -11.90 14.54
C ASN A 142 -12.33 -11.47 15.62
N ALA A 143 -13.61 -11.83 15.47
CA ALA A 143 -14.61 -11.61 16.51
C ALA A 143 -14.25 -12.38 17.80
N LYS A 144 -13.92 -13.67 17.69
CA LYS A 144 -13.50 -14.49 18.84
C LYS A 144 -12.24 -13.96 19.52
N LEU A 145 -11.27 -13.45 18.75
CA LEU A 145 -10.07 -12.84 19.33
C LEU A 145 -10.42 -11.60 20.14
N LYS A 146 -11.32 -10.74 19.64
CA LYS A 146 -11.80 -9.56 20.37
C LYS A 146 -12.55 -9.95 21.63
N ASP A 147 -13.43 -10.95 21.56
CA ASP A 147 -14.17 -11.45 22.73
C ASP A 147 -13.22 -11.99 23.81
N MET A 148 -12.18 -12.75 23.42
CA MET A 148 -11.17 -13.24 24.35
C MET A 148 -10.31 -12.12 24.93
N GLN A 149 -10.01 -11.06 24.17
CA GLN A 149 -9.29 -9.88 24.68
C GLN A 149 -10.13 -9.17 25.75
N VAL A 150 -11.42 -8.93 25.50
CA VAL A 150 -12.33 -8.31 26.47
C VAL A 150 -12.46 -9.18 27.73
N ALA A 151 -12.62 -10.49 27.58
CA ALA A 151 -12.71 -11.42 28.72
C ALA A 151 -11.43 -11.43 29.59
N ARG A 152 -10.25 -11.25 28.98
CA ARG A 152 -8.98 -11.11 29.73
C ARG A 152 -8.90 -9.78 30.48
N MET A 153 -9.37 -8.69 29.88
CA MET A 153 -9.36 -7.36 30.54
C MET A 153 -10.39 -7.27 31.68
N GLN A 154 -11.52 -7.98 31.56
CA GLN A 154 -12.54 -8.04 32.60
C GLN A 154 -12.17 -8.95 33.78
N LYS A 155 -11.17 -9.83 33.62
CA LYS A 155 -10.67 -10.68 34.71
C LYS A 155 -9.47 -10.01 35.39
N THR A 156 -9.73 -8.96 36.17
CA THR A 156 -8.76 -8.40 37.11
C THR A 156 -8.58 -9.35 38.33
N PRO A 157 -7.40 -9.34 38.99
CA PRO A 157 -7.09 -10.30 40.05
C PRO A 157 -7.77 -9.90 41.36
N GLY A 158 -8.96 -10.43 41.61
CA GLY A 158 -9.67 -10.15 42.86
C GLY A 158 -11.12 -10.60 42.92
N ALA A 159 -11.48 -11.75 42.34
CA ALA A 159 -12.80 -12.33 42.57
C ALA A 159 -12.76 -13.86 42.42
N LYS A 160 -12.97 -14.56 43.54
CA LYS A 160 -13.34 -15.97 43.55
C LYS A 160 -14.79 -16.06 43.03
N SER A 161 -15.03 -16.82 41.98
CA SER A 161 -16.37 -17.32 41.69
C SER A 161 -16.30 -18.68 40.98
N ASP A 162 -16.72 -19.68 41.74
CA ASP A 162 -17.10 -21.00 41.28
C ASP A 162 -18.35 -20.86 40.40
N VAL A 163 -18.23 -21.02 39.07
CA VAL A 163 -19.40 -21.28 38.22
C VAL A 163 -19.04 -22.30 37.15
N ALA A 164 -19.66 -23.46 37.32
CA ALA A 164 -19.61 -24.63 36.45
C ALA A 164 -19.84 -24.28 34.96
N SER A 165 -18.91 -24.75 34.13
CA SER A 165 -19.02 -24.78 32.67
C SER A 165 -20.20 -25.67 32.24
N LYS A 166 -21.33 -25.07 31.88
CA LYS A 166 -22.38 -25.78 31.13
C LYS A 166 -21.92 -25.97 29.69
N THR A 167 -21.43 -27.17 29.38
CA THR A 167 -21.32 -27.68 28.01
C THR A 167 -22.69 -27.68 27.35
N SER A 168 -22.87 -26.82 26.33
CA SER A 168 -24.05 -26.83 25.46
C SER A 168 -24.07 -28.12 24.63
N LYS A 169 -25.00 -29.02 24.96
CA LYS A 169 -25.29 -30.23 24.19
C LYS A 169 -25.80 -29.82 22.80
N LYS A 170 -24.96 -29.97 21.79
CA LYS A 170 -25.34 -29.86 20.37
C LYS A 170 -26.25 -31.05 20.04
N LYS A 171 -27.53 -30.80 19.74
CA LYS A 171 -28.47 -31.85 19.31
C LYS A 171 -27.98 -32.46 17.98
N PRO A 172 -27.95 -33.80 17.83
CA PRO A 172 -27.59 -34.40 16.55
C PRO A 172 -28.66 -34.11 15.50
N ASN A 173 -28.21 -33.70 14.32
CA ASN A 173 -29.05 -33.45 13.15
C ASN A 173 -29.67 -34.78 12.69
N LYS A 174 -31.00 -34.89 12.74
CA LYS A 174 -31.74 -36.05 12.26
C LYS A 174 -31.86 -35.97 10.74
N THR A 175 -30.85 -36.49 10.03
CA THR A 175 -30.96 -36.79 8.60
C THR A 175 -32.05 -37.85 8.43
N ARG A 176 -33.19 -37.48 7.82
CA ARG A 176 -34.21 -38.42 7.38
C ARG A 176 -33.61 -39.27 6.27
N PHE A 177 -33.29 -40.51 6.58
CA PHE A 177 -32.98 -41.55 5.62
C PHE A 177 -34.30 -41.89 4.91
N VAL A 178 -34.47 -41.42 3.68
CA VAL A 178 -35.61 -41.81 2.84
C VAL A 178 -35.30 -43.21 2.33
N TYR A 179 -35.92 -44.21 2.94
CA TYR A 179 -35.88 -45.59 2.46
C TYR A 179 -36.77 -45.67 1.21
N VAL A 180 -36.14 -45.75 0.04
CA VAL A 180 -36.85 -46.08 -1.20
C VAL A 180 -37.18 -47.57 -1.12
N PHE A 181 -38.41 -47.90 -0.74
CA PHE A 181 -38.96 -49.24 -0.87
C PHE A 181 -39.01 -49.59 -2.36
N VAL A 182 -38.06 -50.41 -2.81
CA VAL A 182 -38.16 -51.08 -4.11
C VAL A 182 -39.17 -52.23 -3.94
N THR A 183 -40.42 -51.98 -4.29
CA THR A 183 -41.40 -53.05 -4.49
C THR A 183 -41.12 -53.73 -5.83
N ILE A 184 -40.49 -54.89 -5.77
CA ILE A 184 -40.41 -55.87 -6.85
C ILE A 184 -41.81 -56.49 -6.97
N PHE A 185 -42.52 -56.21 -8.07
CA PHE A 185 -43.68 -57.01 -8.48
C PHE A 185 -43.17 -58.03 -9.50
N SER A 186 -43.28 -59.30 -9.13
CA SER A 186 -43.28 -60.46 -10.04
C SER A 186 -44.61 -60.59 -10.76
#